data_AF-A0A852Z5N8-F1
#
_entry.id   AF-A0A852Z5N8-F1
#
_cell.length_a   1.000
_cell.length_b   1.000
_cell.length_c   1.000
_cell.angle_alpha   90.00
_cell.angle_beta   90.00
_cell.angle_gamma   90.00
#
_symmetry.space_group_name_H-M   'P 1'
#
loop_
_entity.id
_entity.type
_entity.pdbx_description
1 polymer ?
#
loop_
_entity_poly.entity_id
_entity_poly.type
_entity_poly.pdbx_seq_one_letter_code
_entity_poly.pdbx_strand_id
1 'polypeptide(L)'
;MSNEPLVDPLGRALAERETLIRLCMYAYDRARSTGVTERLEEGMSSIGVTALRPRGEPFDPSRHEAGGTVHTADHTLDGLIAETETLGFADRGRMLRPPVVVVYRLDSAEAPPG
;
A
#
# COMPACT_ATOMS: atom_id res chain seq x y z
N MET A 1 40.76 27.88 7.33
CA MET A 1 39.59 27.70 6.44
C MET A 1 38.99 26.34 6.76
N SER A 2 38.16 26.26 7.81
CA SER A 2 37.49 25.00 8.14
C SER A 2 36.20 24.96 7.35
N ASN A 3 36.19 24.18 6.28
CA ASN A 3 35.00 23.87 5.50
C ASN A 3 34.23 22.77 6.24
N GLU A 4 33.56 23.14 7.32
CA GLU A 4 32.58 22.26 7.98
C GLU A 4 31.40 22.14 7.01
N PRO A 5 30.97 20.93 6.63
CA PRO A 5 29.84 20.79 5.72
C PRO A 5 28.64 21.43 6.41
N LEU A 6 28.08 22.50 5.81
CA LEU A 6 26.79 23.04 6.22
C LEU A 6 25.81 21.87 6.19
N VAL A 7 25.43 21.39 7.37
CA VAL A 7 24.39 20.38 7.53
C VAL A 7 23.17 20.91 6.80
N ASP A 8 22.71 20.23 5.74
CA ASP A 8 21.46 20.56 5.04
C ASP A 8 20.29 20.31 6.00
N PRO A 9 19.70 21.36 6.62
CA PRO A 9 18.70 21.16 7.65
C PRO A 9 17.39 20.63 7.05
N LEU A 10 17.10 21.00 5.80
CA LEU A 10 15.90 20.55 5.09
C LEU A 10 16.03 19.07 4.73
N GLY A 11 17.15 18.67 4.14
CA GLY A 11 17.43 17.28 3.82
C GLY A 11 17.35 16.39 5.06
N ARG A 12 17.91 16.85 6.19
CA ARG A 12 17.79 16.15 7.48
C ARG A 12 16.34 16.00 7.94
N ALA A 13 15.55 17.08 7.93
CA ALA A 13 14.16 17.05 8.36
C ALA A 13 13.30 16.10 7.50
N LEU A 14 13.56 16.05 6.19
CA LEU A 14 12.86 15.14 5.28
C LEU A 14 13.21 13.66 5.57
N ALA A 15 14.48 13.36 5.83
CA ALA A 15 14.92 12.01 6.18
C ALA A 15 14.37 11.54 7.54
N GLU A 16 14.35 12.43 8.53
CA GLU A 16 13.74 12.16 9.85
C GLU A 16 12.23 11.93 9.70
N ARG A 17 11.53 12.75 8.91
CA ARG A 17 10.11 12.55 8.61
C ARG A 17 9.83 11.20 7.95
N GLU A 18 10.61 10.80 6.95
CA GLU A 18 10.45 9.50 6.29
C GLU A 18 10.63 8.34 7.28
N THR A 19 11.56 8.49 8.21
CA THR A 19 11.80 7.51 9.29
C THR A 19 10.63 7.43 10.26
N LEU A 20 10.07 8.56 10.67
CA LEU A 20 8.89 8.58 11.54
C LEU A 20 7.67 7.92 10.88
N ILE A 21 7.45 8.17 9.59
CA ILE A 21 6.34 7.53 8.86
C ILE A 21 6.51 6.01 8.82
N ARG A 22 7.72 5.50 8.54
CA ARG A 22 7.98 4.06 8.57
C ARG A 22 7.70 3.45 9.94
N LEU A 23 8.04 4.14 11.03
CA LEU A 23 7.73 3.68 12.38
C LEU A 23 6.21 3.66 12.64
N CYS A 24 5.47 4.65 12.15
CA CYS A 24 4.01 4.66 12.23
C CYS A 24 3.38 3.52 11.41
N MET A 25 3.85 3.26 10.19
CA MET A 25 3.40 2.13 9.36
C MET A 25 3.68 0.80 10.07
N TYR A 26 4.89 0.63 10.63
CA TYR A 26 5.25 -0.54 11.42
C TYR A 26 4.33 -0.75 12.64
N ALA A 27 4.01 0.35 13.34
CA ALA A 27 3.13 0.32 14.50
C ALA A 27 1.68 0.00 14.09
N TYR A 28 1.23 0.55 12.96
CA TYR A 28 -0.10 0.26 12.38
C TYR A 28 -0.25 -1.22 12.07
N ASP A 29 0.73 -1.81 11.35
CA ASP A 29 0.68 -3.23 10.97
C ASP A 29 0.70 -4.18 12.18
N ARG A 30 1.28 -3.76 13.31
CA ARG A 30 1.38 -4.59 14.54
C ARG A 30 0.28 -4.32 15.55
N ALA A 31 -0.46 -3.23 15.41
CA ALA A 31 -1.51 -2.89 16.34
C ALA A 31 -2.63 -3.92 16.25
N ARG A 32 -3.01 -4.50 17.39
CA ARG A 32 -4.14 -5.45 17.50
C ARG A 32 -5.44 -4.77 17.92
N SER A 33 -5.36 -3.48 18.26
CA SER A 33 -6.50 -2.69 18.72
C SER A 33 -6.99 -1.80 17.60
N THR A 34 -8.27 -1.90 17.27
CA THR A 34 -8.93 -1.08 16.25
C THR A 34 -8.79 0.42 16.56
N GLY A 35 -8.98 0.83 17.82
CA GLY A 35 -8.83 2.23 18.19
C GLY A 35 -7.40 2.76 18.03
N VAL A 36 -6.38 1.90 18.14
CA VAL A 36 -4.99 2.28 17.88
C VAL A 36 -4.73 2.42 16.39
N THR A 37 -5.22 1.49 15.56
CA THR A 37 -5.07 1.57 14.10
C THR A 37 -5.80 2.79 13.55
N GLU A 38 -7.03 3.06 14.00
CA GLU A 38 -7.79 4.26 13.62
C GLU A 38 -7.04 5.54 13.97
N ARG A 39 -6.54 5.66 15.21
CA ARG A 39 -5.77 6.84 15.62
C ARG A 39 -4.50 7.03 14.80
N LEU A 40 -3.78 5.95 14.48
CA LEU A 40 -2.57 6.01 13.66
C LEU A 40 -2.90 6.45 12.24
N GLU A 41 -3.97 5.92 11.64
CA GLU A 41 -4.42 6.29 10.29
C GLU A 41 -4.89 7.73 10.20
N GLU A 42 -5.69 8.21 11.17
CA GLU A 42 -6.09 9.62 11.27
C GLU A 42 -4.88 10.54 11.38
N GLY A 43 -3.93 10.21 12.27
CA GLY A 43 -2.71 10.98 12.47
C GLY A 43 -1.84 11.04 11.21
N MET A 44 -1.63 9.89 10.56
CA MET A 44 -0.91 9.80 9.28
C MET A 44 -1.61 10.61 8.18
N SER A 45 -2.93 10.49 8.06
CA SER A 45 -3.72 11.22 7.07
C SER A 45 -3.62 12.73 7.27
N SER A 46 -3.64 13.22 8.52
CA SER A 46 -3.52 14.65 8.83
C SER A 46 -2.20 15.29 8.34
N ILE A 47 -1.15 14.49 8.14
CA ILE A 47 0.15 14.94 7.62
C ILE A 47 0.40 14.54 6.16
N GLY A 48 -0.64 14.07 5.47
CA GLY A 48 -0.63 13.72 4.05
C GLY A 48 -0.21 12.28 3.74
N VAL A 49 -0.17 11.38 4.72
CA VAL A 49 0.13 9.95 4.52
C VAL A 49 -1.18 9.16 4.47
N THR A 50 -1.47 8.54 3.33
CA THR A 50 -2.73 7.84 3.07
C THR A 50 -2.52 6.35 2.92
N ALA A 51 -3.35 5.54 3.57
CA ALA A 51 -3.43 4.11 3.33
C ALA A 51 -4.17 3.81 2.01
N LEU A 52 -3.72 2.82 1.27
CA LEU A 52 -4.23 2.44 -0.06
C LEU A 52 -5.03 1.14 0.03
N ARG A 53 -6.29 1.18 -0.45
CA ARG A 53 -7.25 0.05 -0.44
C ARG A 53 -7.95 -0.08 -1.80
N PRO A 54 -7.24 -0.46 -2.87
CA PRO A 54 -7.73 -0.35 -4.26
C PRO A 54 -8.70 -1.47 -4.67
N ARG A 55 -9.63 -1.89 -3.80
CA ARG A 55 -10.61 -2.94 -4.13
C ARG A 55 -11.50 -2.50 -5.30
N GLY A 56 -11.64 -3.37 -6.30
CA GLY A 56 -12.42 -3.12 -7.51
C GLY A 56 -11.68 -2.29 -8.57
N GLU A 57 -10.48 -1.80 -8.29
CA GLU A 57 -9.62 -1.17 -9.29
C GLU A 57 -8.92 -2.22 -10.16
N PRO A 58 -8.53 -1.90 -11.40
CA PRO A 58 -7.68 -2.76 -12.21
C PRO A 58 -6.34 -3.03 -11.52
N PHE A 59 -5.88 -4.28 -11.55
CA PHE A 59 -4.52 -4.60 -11.12
C PHE A 59 -3.50 -3.92 -12.04
N ASP A 60 -2.44 -3.37 -11.43
CA ASP A 60 -1.36 -2.67 -12.11
C ASP A 60 -0.05 -3.02 -11.38
N PRO A 61 0.84 -3.82 -11.98
CA PRO A 61 2.07 -4.27 -11.32
C PRO A 61 3.06 -3.13 -11.04
N SER A 62 2.87 -1.93 -11.62
CA SER A 62 3.67 -0.76 -11.29
C SER A 62 3.24 -0.07 -9.99
N ARG A 63 2.04 -0.40 -9.49
CA ARG A 63 1.41 0.24 -8.32
C ARG A 63 1.02 -0.75 -7.23
N HIS A 64 0.89 -2.03 -7.57
CA HIS A 64 0.35 -3.09 -6.73
C HIS A 64 1.29 -4.29 -6.71
N GLU A 65 1.37 -4.97 -5.57
CA GLU A 65 2.05 -6.25 -5.42
C GLU A 65 1.00 -7.37 -5.39
N ALA A 66 1.14 -8.40 -6.22
CA ALA A 66 0.19 -9.51 -6.25
C ALA A 66 0.53 -10.53 -5.14
N GLY A 67 -0.34 -10.65 -4.13
CA GLY A 67 -0.25 -11.66 -3.08
C GLY A 67 -0.89 -12.99 -3.46
N GLY A 68 -1.87 -12.97 -4.38
CA GLY A 68 -2.53 -14.16 -4.87
C GLY A 68 -3.60 -13.86 -5.91
N THR A 69 -4.36 -14.91 -6.26
CA THR A 69 -5.52 -14.80 -7.14
C THR A 69 -6.71 -15.55 -6.55
N VAL A 70 -7.91 -15.03 -6.79
CA VAL A 70 -9.16 -15.73 -6.49
C VAL A 70 -9.95 -15.97 -7.77
N HIS A 71 -10.47 -17.19 -7.89
CA HIS A 71 -11.22 -17.62 -9.05
C HIS A 71 -12.61 -16.95 -9.11
N THR A 72 -13.06 -16.61 -10.32
CA THR A 72 -14.41 -16.06 -10.56
C THR A 72 -14.99 -16.60 -11.86
N ALA A 73 -16.30 -16.78 -11.89
CA ALA A 73 -17.06 -17.06 -13.12
C ALA A 73 -17.61 -15.77 -13.76
N ASP A 74 -17.53 -14.63 -13.06
CA ASP A 74 -17.98 -13.34 -13.57
C ASP A 74 -16.87 -12.68 -14.40
N HIS A 75 -17.08 -12.64 -15.72
CA HIS A 75 -16.16 -12.04 -16.67
C HIS A 75 -15.91 -10.56 -16.45
N THR A 76 -16.80 -9.84 -15.76
CA THR A 76 -16.64 -8.40 -15.49
C THR A 76 -15.62 -8.11 -14.40
N LEU A 77 -15.24 -9.13 -13.61
CA LEU A 77 -14.30 -9.00 -12.51
C LEU A 77 -12.87 -9.36 -12.88
N ASP A 78 -12.63 -10.02 -14.03
CA ASP A 78 -11.30 -10.50 -14.40
C ASP A 78 -10.26 -9.37 -14.41
N GLY A 79 -9.12 -9.61 -13.72
CA GLY A 79 -8.05 -8.62 -13.61
C GLY A 79 -8.33 -7.46 -12.65
N LEU A 80 -9.51 -7.39 -12.02
CA LEU A 80 -9.79 -6.44 -10.94
C LEU A 80 -9.26 -6.95 -9.60
N ILE A 81 -8.92 -6.02 -8.72
CA ILE A 81 -8.48 -6.31 -7.37
C ILE A 81 -9.67 -6.79 -6.55
N ALA A 82 -9.61 -8.03 -6.10
CA ALA A 82 -10.60 -8.63 -5.23
C ALA A 82 -10.48 -8.08 -3.81
N GLU A 83 -9.28 -8.09 -3.24
CA GLU A 83 -9.07 -7.59 -1.88
C GLU A 83 -7.68 -7.01 -1.68
N THR A 84 -7.55 -6.20 -0.63
CA THR A 84 -6.25 -5.72 -0.16
C THR A 84 -5.84 -6.56 1.05
N GLU A 85 -4.89 -7.45 0.85
CA GLU A 85 -4.37 -8.34 1.88
C GLU A 85 -3.47 -7.59 2.85
N THR A 86 -2.58 -6.73 2.31
CA THR A 86 -1.76 -5.80 3.10
C THR A 86 -1.92 -4.40 2.55
N LEU A 87 -2.20 -3.44 3.43
CA LEU A 87 -2.36 -2.04 3.03
C LEU A 87 -1.07 -1.47 2.43
N GLY A 88 -1.24 -0.75 1.34
CA GLY A 88 -0.21 0.15 0.82
C GLY A 88 -0.27 1.49 1.55
N PHE A 89 0.78 2.30 1.38
CA PHE A 89 0.82 3.65 1.90
C PHE A 89 1.48 4.58 0.90
N ALA A 90 0.97 5.81 0.80
CA ALA A 90 1.55 6.88 0.03
C ALA A 90 1.70 8.14 0.89
N ASP A 91 2.78 8.87 0.70
CA ASP A 91 3.03 10.18 1.30
C ASP A 91 2.87 11.26 0.24
N ARG A 92 1.79 12.04 0.34
CA ARG A 92 1.45 13.10 -0.61
C ARG A 92 1.51 12.62 -2.07
N GLY A 93 0.99 11.41 -2.30
CA GLY A 93 0.97 10.75 -3.61
C GLY A 93 2.25 10.00 -3.99
N ARG A 94 3.37 10.17 -3.26
CA ARG A 94 4.57 9.35 -3.44
C ARG A 94 4.35 7.99 -2.76
N MET A 95 4.39 6.92 -3.54
CA MET A 95 4.29 5.55 -3.03
C MET A 95 5.42 5.27 -2.01
N LEU A 96 5.05 4.85 -0.80
CA LEU A 96 5.99 4.38 0.22
C LEU A 96 6.08 2.86 0.23
N ARG A 97 4.92 2.20 0.12
CA ARG A 97 4.78 0.75 0.04
C ARG A 97 3.57 0.44 -0.84
N PRO A 98 3.70 -0.38 -1.90
CA PRO A 98 2.54 -0.82 -2.68
C PRO A 98 1.62 -1.68 -1.79
N PRO A 99 0.30 -1.63 -1.99
CA PRO A 99 -0.59 -2.61 -1.37
C PRO A 99 -0.33 -4.00 -1.94
N VAL A 100 -0.38 -5.01 -1.08
CA VAL A 100 -0.43 -6.42 -1.50
C VAL A 100 -1.89 -6.78 -1.71
N VAL A 101 -2.20 -7.30 -2.89
CA VAL A 101 -3.58 -7.50 -3.34
C VAL A 101 -3.81 -8.90 -3.88
N VAL A 102 -5.04 -9.39 -3.72
CA VAL A 102 -5.53 -10.59 -4.41
C VAL A 102 -6.34 -10.12 -5.62
N VAL A 103 -6.09 -10.73 -6.77
CA VAL A 103 -6.71 -10.34 -8.04
C VAL A 103 -7.72 -11.42 -8.49
N TYR A 104 -8.87 -11.01 -9.00
CA TYR A 104 -9.79 -11.92 -9.64
C TYR A 104 -9.17 -12.51 -10.91
N ARG A 105 -9.33 -13.81 -11.10
CA ARG A 105 -8.95 -14.52 -12.32
C ARG A 105 -10.11 -15.37 -12.80
N LEU A 106 -10.46 -15.27 -14.07
CA LEU A 106 -11.48 -16.11 -14.65
C LEU A 106 -11.11 -17.59 -14.57
N ASP A 107 -12.10 -18.41 -14.22
CA ASP A 107 -12.00 -19.84 -14.42
C ASP A 107 -11.83 -20.10 -15.91
N SER A 108 -10.65 -20.58 -16.28
CA SER A 108 -10.44 -21.18 -17.59
C SER A 108 -11.22 -22.49 -17.57
N ALA A 109 -12.47 -22.47 -18.02
CA ALA A 109 -13.26 -23.68 -18.19
C ALA A 109 -12.40 -24.70 -18.94
N GLU A 110 -12.19 -25.86 -18.33
CA GLU A 110 -11.54 -27.01 -18.95
C GLU A 110 -12.16 -27.24 -20.33
N ALA A 111 -11.33 -27.20 -21.38
CA ALA A 111 -11.80 -27.44 -22.74
C ALA A 111 -12.44 -28.84 -22.78
N PRO A 112 -13.66 -29.00 -23.34
CA PRO A 112 -14.30 -30.31 -23.36
C PRO A 112 -13.43 -31.30 -24.16
N PRO A 113 -13.27 -32.55 -23.70
CA PRO A 113 -12.65 -33.58 -24.52
C PRO A 113 -13.53 -33.81 -25.76
N GLY A 114 -12.89 -33.77 -26.93
CA GLY A 114 -13.53 -33.97 -28.23
C GLY A 114 -13.98 -35.40 -28.49
#